data_AF-A0A246RUU1-F1
#
_entry.id   AF-A0A246RUU1-F1
#
_cell.length_a   1.000
_cell.length_b   1.000
_cell.length_c   1.000
_cell.angle_alpha   90.00
_cell.angle_beta   90.00
_cell.angle_gamma   90.00
#
_symmetry.space_group_name_H-M   'P 1'
#
loop_
_entity.id
_entity.type
_entity.pdbx_description
1 polymer ?
#
loop_
_entity_poly.entity_id
_entity_poly.type
_entity_poly.pdbx_seq_one_letter_code
_entity_poly.pdbx_strand_id
1 'polypeptide(L)'
;KPVYRLLRTLPDKLVAAAQQVGAAITDHLGEHPEDATLELQELLFESLAFCRLAERFGDHSLCDLTRHGRGRAVLGLRNLIPGDFLAARFNTAHSVVLFSATLSPAHYYRDLLGLPDNTVWQEVASPFAAHQLEVRIRSDISTRFRDREASVEPMVAAMAQQYQRKPGHYLAFFSSFAYLEAVLARFREAHPEIAVFSQTRGMPEAQREAFLARFTPGGEGIGFAVLGGAFAEGIDLPGDRLIGAFVATLGLPPFNDFNEALKARLTARFGQGDDYTYRIPGMIKVVQAAGRVIRSPDDEGVVVLMDDRFAQASVRALLPSWWSLGNPIP
;
A
#
# COMPACT_ATOMS: atom_id res chain seq x y z
N LYS A 1 -5.16 25.61 7.73
CA LYS A 1 -4.94 24.15 7.56
C LYS A 1 -6.30 23.50 7.28
N PRO A 2 -6.37 22.51 6.38
CA PRO A 2 -7.63 21.81 6.15
C PRO A 2 -8.11 21.13 7.43
N VAL A 3 -9.42 21.17 7.69
CA VAL A 3 -10.04 20.50 8.84
C VAL A 3 -10.76 19.26 8.33
N TYR A 4 -10.25 18.09 8.71
CA TYR A 4 -10.83 16.78 8.40
C TYR A 4 -11.84 16.37 9.47
N ARG A 5 -12.93 15.73 9.07
CA ARG A 5 -13.92 15.14 9.97
C ARG A 5 -14.62 13.96 9.31
N LEU A 6 -14.77 12.86 10.05
CA LEU A 6 -15.69 11.79 9.70
C LEU A 6 -17.13 12.16 10.09
N LEU A 7 -18.06 11.92 9.18
CA LEU A 7 -19.49 12.12 9.42
C LEU A 7 -20.13 10.77 9.79
N ARG A 8 -20.98 10.78 10.82
CA ARG A 8 -21.71 9.58 11.27
C ARG A 8 -22.81 9.17 10.31
N THR A 9 -23.41 10.15 9.65
CA THR A 9 -24.49 10.01 8.68
C THR A 9 -24.20 10.90 7.48
N LEU A 10 -24.90 10.65 6.38
CA LEU A 10 -24.87 11.55 5.24
C LEU A 10 -25.43 12.93 5.63
N PRO A 11 -24.92 14.01 5.00
CA PRO A 11 -25.51 15.33 5.14
C PRO A 11 -26.76 15.44 4.24
N ASP A 12 -27.92 14.99 4.73
CA ASP A 12 -29.16 14.86 3.93
C ASP A 12 -29.55 16.15 3.18
N LYS A 13 -29.37 17.33 3.79
CA LYS A 13 -29.65 18.62 3.14
C LYS A 13 -28.77 18.87 1.91
N LEU A 14 -27.51 18.43 1.97
CA LEU A 14 -26.59 18.58 0.83
C LEU A 14 -26.95 17.58 -0.27
N VAL A 15 -27.30 16.34 0.10
CA VAL A 15 -27.76 15.32 -0.86
C VAL A 15 -29.02 15.81 -1.58
N ALA A 16 -30.00 16.34 -0.85
CA ALA A 16 -31.21 16.91 -1.42
C ALA A 16 -30.92 18.11 -2.34
N ALA A 17 -29.99 19.00 -1.96
CA ALA A 17 -29.58 20.10 -2.80
C ALA A 17 -28.88 19.63 -4.10
N ALA A 18 -28.05 18.59 -4.03
CA ALA A 18 -27.42 18.00 -5.22
C ALA A 18 -28.45 17.36 -6.16
N GLN A 19 -29.48 16.70 -5.61
CA GLN A 19 -30.61 16.19 -6.40
C GLN A 19 -31.36 17.32 -7.10
N GLN A 20 -31.64 18.43 -6.40
CA GLN A 20 -32.30 19.60 -6.98
C GLN A 20 -31.47 20.26 -8.09
N VAL A 21 -30.16 20.37 -7.92
CA VAL A 21 -29.24 20.86 -8.96
C VAL A 21 -29.28 19.95 -10.19
N GLY A 22 -29.19 18.63 -10.01
CA GLY A 22 -29.26 17.68 -11.12
C GLY A 22 -30.59 17.77 -11.88
N ALA A 23 -31.71 17.90 -11.17
CA ALA A 23 -33.03 18.08 -11.77
C ALA A 23 -33.11 19.40 -12.56
N ALA A 24 -32.73 20.52 -11.94
CA ALA A 24 -32.78 21.84 -12.58
C ALA A 24 -31.91 21.92 -13.85
N ILE A 25 -30.72 21.33 -13.85
CA ILE A 25 -29.87 21.28 -15.05
C ILE A 25 -30.49 20.39 -16.13
N THR A 26 -31.08 19.26 -15.75
CA THR A 26 -31.74 18.33 -16.70
C THR A 26 -32.91 19.02 -17.38
N ASP A 27 -33.76 19.70 -16.62
CA ASP A 27 -34.92 20.44 -17.14
C ASP A 27 -34.46 21.57 -18.08
N HIS A 28 -33.46 22.37 -17.65
CA HIS A 28 -32.90 23.45 -18.47
C HIS A 28 -32.35 22.96 -19.81
N LEU A 29 -31.52 21.90 -19.81
CA LEU A 29 -30.95 21.32 -21.03
C LEU A 29 -31.98 20.62 -21.91
N GLY A 30 -33.10 20.17 -21.33
CA GLY A 30 -34.24 19.65 -22.08
C GLY A 30 -34.93 20.74 -22.90
N GLU A 31 -35.03 21.95 -22.36
CA GLU A 31 -35.63 23.12 -23.03
C GLU A 31 -34.64 23.87 -23.93
N HIS A 32 -33.35 23.90 -23.56
CA HIS A 32 -32.29 24.65 -24.23
C HIS A 32 -31.06 23.76 -24.51
N PRO A 33 -31.14 22.82 -25.48
CA PRO A 33 -30.03 21.90 -25.78
C PRO A 33 -28.72 22.60 -26.20
N GLU A 34 -28.81 23.82 -26.74
CA GLU A 34 -27.67 24.65 -27.15
C GLU A 34 -26.80 25.12 -25.96
N ASP A 35 -27.35 25.13 -24.74
CA ASP A 35 -26.66 25.54 -23.53
C ASP A 35 -25.83 24.42 -22.89
N ALA A 36 -25.73 23.26 -23.54
CA ALA A 36 -25.01 22.08 -23.06
C ALA A 36 -23.48 22.25 -23.10
N THR A 37 -22.95 23.19 -22.30
CA THR A 37 -21.51 23.34 -22.11
C THR A 37 -20.92 22.14 -21.39
N LEU A 38 -19.62 21.92 -21.58
CA LEU A 38 -18.89 20.81 -20.94
C LEU A 38 -19.00 20.91 -19.41
N GLU A 39 -18.83 22.11 -18.84
CA GLU A 39 -18.86 22.34 -17.39
C GLU A 39 -20.24 22.04 -16.79
N LEU A 40 -21.31 22.38 -17.52
CA LEU A 40 -22.69 22.13 -17.07
C LEU A 40 -23.03 20.63 -17.13
N GLN A 41 -22.57 19.94 -18.16
CA GLN A 41 -22.68 18.48 -18.28
C GLN A 41 -21.89 17.76 -17.19
N GLU A 42 -20.65 18.19 -16.92
CA GLU A 42 -19.82 17.66 -15.84
C GLU A 42 -20.51 17.82 -14.48
N LEU A 43 -21.02 19.02 -14.17
CA LEU A 43 -21.75 19.28 -12.93
C LEU A 43 -23.00 18.39 -12.80
N LEU A 44 -23.75 18.21 -13.89
CA LEU A 44 -24.91 17.30 -13.92
C LEU A 44 -24.48 15.86 -13.61
N PHE A 45 -23.50 15.33 -14.33
CA PHE A 45 -23.07 13.94 -14.18
C PHE A 45 -22.46 13.67 -12.80
N GLU A 46 -21.65 14.59 -12.27
CA GLU A 46 -21.10 14.48 -10.92
C GLU A 46 -22.20 14.53 -9.85
N SER A 47 -23.19 15.42 -10.00
CA SER A 47 -24.32 15.52 -9.07
C SER A 47 -25.14 14.24 -9.05
N LEU A 48 -25.50 13.71 -10.23
CA LEU A 48 -26.24 12.46 -10.35
C LEU A 48 -25.43 11.26 -9.84
N ALA A 49 -24.13 11.20 -10.14
CA ALA A 49 -23.25 10.14 -9.65
C ALA A 49 -23.14 10.16 -8.13
N PHE A 50 -22.97 11.34 -7.53
CA PHE A 50 -22.94 11.50 -6.08
C PHE A 50 -24.25 11.07 -5.42
N CYS A 51 -25.40 11.47 -5.97
CA CYS A 51 -26.71 11.08 -5.44
C CYS A 51 -26.91 9.56 -5.47
N ARG A 52 -26.54 8.89 -6.57
CA ARG A 52 -26.58 7.43 -6.66
C ARG A 52 -25.68 6.73 -5.63
N LEU A 53 -24.51 7.30 -5.34
CA LEU A 53 -23.63 6.78 -4.29
C LEU A 53 -24.23 6.98 -2.90
N ALA A 54 -24.86 8.13 -2.66
CA ALA A 54 -25.53 8.47 -1.40
C ALA A 54 -26.71 7.54 -1.12
N GLU A 55 -27.53 7.22 -2.13
CA GLU A 55 -28.65 6.28 -2.01
C GLU A 55 -28.22 4.87 -1.59
N ARG A 56 -27.00 4.47 -1.97
CA ARG A 56 -26.44 3.15 -1.64
C ARG A 56 -25.54 3.19 -0.41
N PHE A 57 -25.46 4.31 0.31
CA PHE A 57 -24.61 4.44 1.48
C PHE A 57 -25.05 3.46 2.57
N GLY A 58 -24.07 2.80 3.18
CA GLY A 58 -24.31 1.78 4.21
C GLY A 58 -23.08 1.58 5.08
N ASP A 59 -23.09 0.51 5.85
CA ASP A 59 -21.97 0.08 6.69
C ASP A 59 -20.71 -0.32 5.90
N HIS A 60 -20.85 -0.58 4.59
CA HIS A 60 -19.74 -0.77 3.65
C HIS A 60 -18.94 0.50 3.32
N SER A 61 -19.41 1.69 3.74
CA SER A 61 -18.81 2.98 3.38
C SER A 61 -18.56 3.90 4.58
N LEU A 62 -17.66 4.86 4.40
CA LEU A 62 -17.49 6.04 5.27
C LEU A 62 -17.83 7.32 4.53
N CYS A 63 -18.29 8.31 5.29
CA CYS A 63 -18.48 9.67 4.81
C CYS A 63 -17.49 10.60 5.52
N ASP A 64 -16.67 11.32 4.76
CA ASP A 64 -15.68 12.26 5.28
C ASP A 64 -15.89 13.67 4.72
N LEU A 65 -15.49 14.69 5.49
CA LEU A 65 -15.54 16.08 5.10
C LEU A 65 -14.18 16.74 5.38
N THR A 66 -13.60 17.34 4.35
CA THR A 66 -12.39 18.15 4.46
C THR A 66 -12.71 19.60 4.12
N ARG A 67 -12.51 20.53 5.06
CA ARG A 67 -12.74 21.97 4.85
C ARG A 67 -11.44 22.71 4.57
N HIS A 68 -11.37 23.44 3.47
CA HIS A 68 -10.20 24.21 3.03
C HIS A 68 -10.32 25.72 3.32
N GLY A 69 -11.28 26.12 4.17
CA GLY A 69 -11.56 27.52 4.49
C GLY A 69 -13.06 27.80 4.50
N ARG A 70 -13.45 29.08 4.55
CA ARG A 70 -14.86 29.46 4.43
C ARG A 70 -15.33 29.17 3.01
N GLY A 71 -16.46 28.46 2.88
CA GLY A 71 -17.09 28.16 1.58
C GLY A 71 -16.40 27.09 0.73
N ARG A 72 -15.25 26.55 1.13
CA ARG A 72 -14.53 25.51 0.38
C ARG A 72 -14.44 24.23 1.18
N ALA A 73 -15.07 23.17 0.70
CA ALA A 73 -15.04 21.86 1.32
C ALA A 73 -15.11 20.74 0.28
N VAL A 74 -14.60 19.58 0.64
CA VAL A 74 -14.68 18.33 -0.12
C VAL A 74 -15.38 17.30 0.75
N LEU A 75 -16.46 16.72 0.25
CA LEU A 75 -17.16 15.61 0.88
C LEU A 75 -16.80 14.32 0.14
N GLY A 76 -16.32 13.31 0.87
CA GLY A 76 -15.98 12.00 0.33
C GLY A 76 -16.98 10.94 0.77
N LEU A 77 -17.45 10.12 -0.17
CA LEU A 77 -18.06 8.82 0.10
C LEU A 77 -17.05 7.74 -0.28
N ARG A 78 -16.55 7.02 0.74
CA ARG A 78 -15.46 6.06 0.62
C ARG A 78 -16.01 4.65 0.80
N ASN A 79 -16.19 3.90 -0.29
CA ASN A 79 -16.50 2.48 -0.16
C ASN A 79 -15.26 1.74 0.38
N LEU A 80 -15.47 1.01 1.46
CA LEU A 80 -14.45 0.24 2.18
C LEU A 80 -14.58 -1.26 1.91
N ILE A 81 -15.82 -1.72 1.69
CA ILE A 81 -16.16 -3.12 1.47
C ILE A 81 -16.84 -3.21 0.10
N PRO A 82 -16.07 -3.49 -0.97
CA PRO A 82 -16.63 -3.55 -2.32
C PRO A 82 -17.49 -4.79 -2.55
N GLY A 83 -17.40 -5.80 -1.68
CA GLY A 83 -18.12 -7.06 -1.81
C GLY A 83 -19.63 -6.93 -2.02
N ASP A 84 -20.27 -5.92 -1.41
CA ASP A 84 -21.70 -5.66 -1.55
C ASP A 84 -22.11 -5.35 -3.00
N PHE A 85 -21.17 -4.83 -3.80
CA PHE A 85 -21.38 -4.48 -5.19
C PHE A 85 -20.81 -5.52 -6.16
N LEU A 86 -19.80 -6.27 -5.73
CA LEU A 86 -19.11 -7.26 -6.55
C LEU A 86 -19.77 -8.65 -6.49
N ALA A 87 -20.35 -9.04 -5.35
CA ALA A 87 -20.93 -10.37 -5.16
C ALA A 87 -21.96 -10.74 -6.24
N ALA A 88 -22.88 -9.83 -6.55
CA ALA A 88 -23.88 -10.06 -7.60
C ALA A 88 -23.23 -10.26 -8.98
N ARG A 89 -22.15 -9.53 -9.28
CA ARG A 89 -21.42 -9.66 -10.56
C ARG A 89 -20.71 -11.01 -10.65
N PHE A 90 -20.08 -11.45 -9.56
CA PHE A 90 -19.48 -12.77 -9.50
C PHE A 90 -20.52 -13.88 -9.69
N ASN A 91 -21.70 -13.75 -9.11
CA ASN A 91 -22.79 -14.71 -9.28
C ASN A 91 -23.38 -14.76 -10.70
N THR A 92 -23.32 -13.65 -11.45
CA THR A 92 -23.79 -13.61 -12.86
C THR A 92 -22.77 -14.14 -13.86
N ALA A 93 -21.49 -14.18 -13.48
CA ALA A 93 -20.44 -14.65 -14.37
C ALA A 93 -20.50 -16.18 -14.49
N HIS A 94 -20.22 -16.70 -15.69
CA HIS A 94 -20.12 -18.14 -15.89
C HIS A 94 -18.93 -18.76 -15.11
N SER A 95 -17.82 -18.03 -15.03
CA SER A 95 -16.63 -18.39 -14.27
C SER A 95 -15.79 -17.15 -13.97
N VAL A 96 -15.08 -17.15 -12.84
CA VAL A 96 -14.19 -16.07 -12.38
C VAL A 96 -12.91 -16.70 -11.85
N VAL A 97 -11.77 -16.27 -12.38
CA VAL A 97 -10.44 -16.69 -11.91
C VAL A 97 -9.71 -15.45 -11.43
N LEU A 98 -9.37 -15.42 -10.13
CA LEU A 98 -8.57 -14.37 -9.51
C LEU A 98 -7.15 -14.90 -9.32
N PHE A 99 -6.16 -14.20 -9.88
CA PHE A 99 -4.76 -14.62 -9.83
C PHE A 99 -3.87 -13.46 -9.37
N SER A 100 -3.09 -13.70 -8.32
CA SER A 100 -2.04 -12.79 -7.87
C SER A 100 -1.10 -13.51 -6.89
N ALA A 101 0.16 -13.09 -6.86
CA ALA A 101 1.19 -13.63 -5.99
C ALA A 101 0.99 -13.30 -4.50
N THR A 102 0.08 -12.37 -4.17
CA THR A 102 -0.17 -11.90 -2.80
C THR A 102 -1.63 -12.03 -2.40
N LEU A 103 -2.34 -13.03 -2.92
CA LEU A 103 -3.73 -13.29 -2.54
C LEU A 103 -3.87 -13.96 -1.15
N SER A 104 -2.77 -14.40 -0.53
CA SER A 104 -2.83 -14.94 0.84
C SER A 104 -2.94 -13.81 1.88
N PRO A 105 -3.81 -13.92 2.89
CA PRO A 105 -4.65 -15.07 3.21
C PRO A 105 -6.04 -15.02 2.54
N ALA A 106 -6.57 -16.18 2.17
CA ALA A 106 -7.80 -16.33 1.38
C ALA A 106 -9.02 -15.59 1.94
N HIS A 107 -9.23 -15.69 3.26
CA HIS A 107 -10.39 -15.10 3.95
C HIS A 107 -10.45 -13.58 3.77
N TYR A 108 -9.31 -12.89 3.76
CA TYR A 108 -9.25 -11.43 3.56
C TYR A 108 -9.86 -11.01 2.22
N TYR A 109 -9.52 -11.71 1.13
CA TYR A 109 -10.05 -11.39 -0.19
C TYR A 109 -11.48 -11.89 -0.38
N ARG A 110 -11.81 -13.07 0.13
CA ARG A 110 -13.19 -13.59 0.10
C ARG A 110 -14.16 -12.61 0.75
N ASP A 111 -13.82 -12.14 1.94
CA ASP A 111 -14.68 -11.26 2.73
C ASP A 111 -14.78 -9.87 2.09
N LEU A 112 -13.66 -9.24 1.72
CA LEU A 112 -13.67 -7.89 1.13
C LEU A 112 -14.31 -7.84 -0.26
N LEU A 113 -14.10 -8.86 -1.09
CA LEU A 113 -14.65 -8.91 -2.45
C LEU A 113 -16.04 -9.55 -2.49
N GLY A 114 -16.54 -10.12 -1.39
CA GLY A 114 -17.83 -10.81 -1.36
C GLY A 114 -17.84 -12.04 -2.28
N LEU A 115 -16.75 -12.82 -2.28
CA LEU A 115 -16.67 -14.03 -3.09
C LEU A 115 -17.60 -15.11 -2.51
N PRO A 116 -18.23 -15.95 -3.34
CA PRO A 116 -19.08 -17.06 -2.87
C PRO A 116 -18.36 -18.01 -1.90
N ASP A 117 -19.09 -18.63 -0.97
CA ASP A 117 -18.50 -19.56 0.01
C ASP A 117 -17.85 -20.80 -0.62
N ASN A 118 -18.32 -21.20 -1.80
CA ASN A 118 -17.75 -22.29 -2.59
C ASN A 118 -16.55 -21.87 -3.45
N THR A 119 -16.02 -20.66 -3.27
CA THR A 119 -14.80 -20.21 -3.97
C THR A 119 -13.64 -21.12 -3.61
N VAL A 120 -13.12 -21.81 -4.62
CA VAL A 120 -11.95 -22.67 -4.47
C VAL A 120 -10.70 -21.80 -4.37
N TRP A 121 -9.87 -22.07 -3.37
CA TRP A 121 -8.60 -21.41 -3.18
C TRP A 121 -7.44 -22.36 -3.46
N GLN A 122 -6.56 -22.01 -4.39
CA GLN A 122 -5.39 -22.81 -4.70
C GLN A 122 -4.12 -21.96 -4.59
N GLU A 123 -3.16 -22.46 -3.81
CA GLU A 123 -1.79 -21.96 -3.82
C GLU A 123 -0.99 -22.82 -4.79
N VAL A 124 -0.51 -22.20 -5.86
CA VAL A 124 0.42 -22.84 -6.79
C VAL A 124 1.82 -22.76 -6.20
N ALA A 125 2.55 -23.87 -6.21
CA ALA A 125 3.92 -23.90 -5.70
C ALA A 125 4.78 -22.83 -6.39
N SER A 126 5.56 -22.11 -5.60
CA SER A 126 6.50 -21.12 -6.12
C SER A 126 7.48 -21.81 -7.08
N PRO A 127 7.77 -21.22 -8.26
CA PRO A 127 8.86 -21.72 -9.11
C PRO A 127 10.24 -21.48 -8.47
N PHE A 128 10.29 -20.71 -7.37
CA PHE A 128 11.50 -20.39 -6.63
C PHE A 128 11.74 -21.35 -5.47
N ALA A 129 13.00 -21.63 -5.21
CA ALA A 129 13.48 -22.45 -4.12
C ALA A 129 14.04 -21.59 -2.98
N ALA A 130 13.91 -22.08 -1.75
CA ALA A 130 14.32 -21.34 -0.56
C ALA A 130 15.80 -20.96 -0.50
N HIS A 131 16.69 -21.70 -1.20
CA HIS A 131 18.11 -21.41 -1.25
C HIS A 131 18.45 -20.15 -2.07
N GLN A 132 17.55 -19.73 -2.97
CA GLN A 132 17.72 -18.53 -3.80
C GLN A 132 17.60 -17.23 -2.99
N LEU A 133 16.83 -17.25 -1.91
CA LEU A 133 16.55 -16.05 -1.11
C LEU A 133 16.96 -16.26 0.34
N GLU A 134 18.04 -15.60 0.73
CA GLU A 134 18.39 -15.51 2.14
C GLU A 134 17.51 -14.47 2.83
N VAL A 135 16.68 -14.90 3.79
CA VAL A 135 15.85 -14.00 4.59
C VAL A 135 16.41 -13.87 6.00
N ARG A 136 16.83 -12.64 6.35
CA ARG A 136 17.35 -12.30 7.69
C ARG A 136 16.37 -11.40 8.41
N ILE A 137 16.11 -11.70 9.68
CA ILE A 137 15.27 -10.86 10.55
C ILE A 137 16.17 -10.23 11.61
N ARG A 138 16.21 -8.89 11.64
CA ARG A 138 16.85 -8.10 12.70
C ARG A 138 15.82 -7.78 13.77
N SER A 139 15.73 -8.66 14.76
CA SER A 139 14.72 -8.58 15.83
C SER A 139 15.06 -7.58 16.93
N ASP A 140 16.27 -7.03 16.90
CA ASP A 140 16.78 -6.00 17.80
C ASP A 140 16.36 -4.58 17.40
N ILE A 141 15.78 -4.43 16.21
CA ILE A 141 15.38 -3.15 15.65
C ILE A 141 13.87 -2.98 15.82
N SER A 142 13.42 -1.86 16.42
CA SER A 142 12.00 -1.47 16.44
C SER A 142 11.78 -0.23 15.58
N THR A 143 10.83 -0.28 14.63
CA THR A 143 10.51 0.87 13.75
C THR A 143 9.29 1.68 14.22
N ARG A 144 8.78 1.36 15.42
CA ARG A 144 7.69 2.12 16.05
C ARG A 144 8.13 3.56 16.28
N PHE A 145 7.18 4.48 16.18
CA PHE A 145 7.46 5.92 16.21
C PHE A 145 8.38 6.36 17.38
N ARG A 146 8.13 5.84 18.58
CA ARG A 146 8.93 6.13 19.80
C ARG A 146 10.37 5.61 19.77
N ASP A 147 10.64 4.56 19.00
CA ASP A 147 11.94 3.87 18.99
C ASP A 147 12.78 4.27 17.76
N ARG A 148 12.21 5.08 16.84
CA ARG A 148 12.83 5.38 15.54
C ARG A 148 14.20 6.01 15.66
N GLU A 149 14.39 6.95 16.57
CA GLU A 149 15.69 7.59 16.76
C GLU A 149 16.75 6.56 17.18
N ALA A 150 16.45 5.74 18.18
CA ALA A 150 17.34 4.69 18.66
C ALA A 150 17.59 3.58 17.62
N SER A 151 16.66 3.37 16.68
CA SER A 151 16.77 2.35 15.64
C SER A 151 17.73 2.70 14.49
N VAL A 152 18.07 3.98 14.31
CA VAL A 152 18.86 4.45 13.15
C VAL A 152 20.25 3.79 13.13
N GLU A 153 20.95 3.79 14.25
CA GLU A 153 22.30 3.21 14.34
C GLU A 153 22.34 1.70 14.05
N PRO A 154 21.51 0.85 14.70
CA PRO A 154 21.40 -0.56 14.35
C PRO A 154 21.06 -0.82 12.88
N MET A 155 20.19 0.00 12.27
CA MET A 155 19.83 -0.13 10.85
C MET A 155 21.01 0.18 9.94
N VAL A 156 21.71 1.29 10.18
CA VAL A 156 22.90 1.67 9.40
C VAL A 156 23.95 0.57 9.47
N ALA A 157 24.22 0.05 10.67
CA ALA A 157 25.14 -1.06 10.87
C ALA A 157 24.68 -2.34 10.14
N ALA A 158 23.39 -2.68 10.19
CA ALA A 158 22.81 -3.82 9.47
C ALA A 158 23.03 -3.71 7.96
N MET A 159 22.74 -2.53 7.41
CA MET A 159 22.84 -2.25 5.98
C MET A 159 24.29 -2.31 5.50
N ALA A 160 25.21 -1.67 6.23
CA ALA A 160 26.63 -1.67 5.89
C ALA A 160 27.25 -3.06 6.02
N GLN A 161 26.97 -3.79 7.10
CA GLN A 161 27.46 -5.16 7.28
C GLN A 161 26.98 -6.09 6.17
N GLN A 162 25.71 -5.97 5.77
CA GLN A 162 25.19 -6.75 4.65
C GLN A 162 25.86 -6.36 3.33
N TYR A 163 25.99 -5.08 3.05
CA TYR A 163 26.63 -4.58 1.83
C TYR A 163 28.09 -5.06 1.73
N GLN A 164 28.86 -5.00 2.81
CA GLN A 164 30.26 -5.46 2.85
C GLN A 164 30.41 -6.97 2.62
N ARG A 165 29.42 -7.78 3.01
CA ARG A 165 29.42 -9.23 2.76
C ARG A 165 29.22 -9.56 1.28
N LYS A 166 28.35 -8.80 0.60
CA LYS A 166 28.06 -8.98 -0.83
C LYS A 166 27.74 -7.61 -1.45
N PRO A 167 28.75 -6.90 -1.98
CA PRO A 167 28.52 -5.64 -2.69
C PRO A 167 27.65 -5.86 -3.93
N GLY A 168 26.90 -4.83 -4.28
CA GLY A 168 25.97 -4.84 -5.41
C GLY A 168 24.82 -3.88 -5.16
N HIS A 169 23.78 -3.98 -5.96
CA HIS A 169 22.61 -3.13 -5.80
C HIS A 169 21.64 -3.62 -4.73
N TYR A 170 21.29 -2.71 -3.83
CA TYR A 170 20.27 -2.93 -2.81
C TYR A 170 19.19 -1.84 -2.87
N LEU A 171 17.98 -2.19 -2.42
CA LEU A 171 16.89 -1.23 -2.24
C LEU A 171 16.39 -1.27 -0.79
N ALA A 172 16.47 -0.14 -0.10
CA ALA A 172 16.06 0.04 1.28
C ALA A 172 14.71 0.77 1.36
N PHE A 173 13.73 0.14 2.00
CA PHE A 173 12.35 0.59 2.09
C PHE A 173 12.00 1.08 3.49
N PHE A 174 11.48 2.31 3.60
CA PHE A 174 11.16 2.97 4.86
C PHE A 174 9.67 3.36 4.96
N SER A 175 9.17 3.56 6.17
CA SER A 175 7.76 3.94 6.39
C SER A 175 7.41 5.39 6.01
N SER A 176 8.40 6.28 5.92
CA SER A 176 8.18 7.70 5.58
C SER A 176 9.46 8.36 5.07
N PHE A 177 9.31 9.50 4.36
CA PHE A 177 10.45 10.31 3.91
C PHE A 177 11.30 10.81 5.08
N ALA A 178 10.70 11.26 6.17
CA ALA A 178 11.45 11.74 7.34
C ALA A 178 12.35 10.63 7.94
N TYR A 179 11.87 9.39 7.97
CA TYR A 179 12.66 8.28 8.49
C TYR A 179 13.76 7.84 7.50
N LEU A 180 13.42 7.81 6.21
CA LEU A 180 14.37 7.61 5.12
C LEU A 180 15.52 8.62 5.19
N GLU A 181 15.21 9.91 5.29
CA GLU A 181 16.19 11.00 5.33
C GLU A 181 17.10 10.89 6.56
N ALA A 182 16.56 10.54 7.73
CA ALA A 182 17.34 10.34 8.94
C ALA A 182 18.36 9.20 8.80
N VAL A 183 17.92 8.03 8.30
CA VAL A 183 18.81 6.87 8.09
C VAL A 183 19.82 7.15 6.98
N LEU A 184 19.39 7.77 5.88
CA LEU A 184 20.28 8.12 4.77
C LEU A 184 21.38 9.10 5.20
N ALA A 185 21.04 10.14 5.96
CA ALA A 185 22.01 11.12 6.46
C ALA A 185 23.06 10.43 7.33
N ARG A 186 22.62 9.61 8.29
CA ARG A 186 23.53 8.88 9.17
C ARG A 186 24.38 7.85 8.42
N PHE A 187 23.80 7.16 7.44
CA PHE A 187 24.51 6.19 6.61
C PHE A 187 25.63 6.86 5.80
N ARG A 188 25.37 8.01 5.18
CA ARG A 188 26.39 8.77 4.43
C ARG A 188 27.56 9.24 5.29
N GLU A 189 27.28 9.60 6.54
CA GLU A 189 28.31 10.01 7.49
C GLU A 189 29.17 8.82 7.95
N ALA A 190 28.54 7.69 8.27
CA ALA A 190 29.23 6.49 8.74
C ALA A 190 30.00 5.75 7.63
N HIS A 191 29.46 5.74 6.41
CA HIS A 191 29.91 4.91 5.30
C HIS A 191 30.00 5.72 3.98
N PRO A 192 30.86 6.76 3.92
CA PRO A 192 31.00 7.61 2.73
C PRO A 192 31.50 6.87 1.49
N GLU A 193 32.10 5.69 1.67
CA GLU A 193 32.59 4.81 0.61
C GLU A 193 31.48 4.07 -0.16
N ILE A 194 30.29 3.93 0.44
CA ILE A 194 29.17 3.20 -0.18
C ILE A 194 28.28 4.18 -0.95
N ALA A 195 28.12 3.95 -2.26
CA ALA A 195 27.25 4.77 -3.08
C ALA A 195 25.79 4.66 -2.64
N VAL A 196 25.14 5.80 -2.37
CA VAL A 196 23.73 5.85 -1.98
C VAL A 196 22.94 6.88 -2.76
N PHE A 197 21.69 6.54 -3.06
CA PHE A 197 20.77 7.41 -3.77
C PHE A 197 19.35 7.23 -3.26
N SER A 198 18.48 8.23 -3.43
CA SER A 198 17.21 8.26 -2.72
C SER A 198 16.04 8.80 -3.54
N GLN A 199 14.86 8.24 -3.29
CA GLN A 199 13.59 8.82 -3.65
C GLN A 199 13.38 10.13 -2.88
N THR A 200 12.83 11.15 -3.54
CA THR A 200 12.48 12.43 -2.93
C THR A 200 10.96 12.61 -2.87
N ARG A 201 10.50 13.49 -1.99
CA ARG A 201 9.07 13.78 -1.85
C ARG A 201 8.55 14.48 -3.11
N GLY A 202 7.48 13.95 -3.70
CA GLY A 202 6.90 14.50 -4.93
C GLY A 202 7.80 14.30 -6.16
N MET A 203 8.71 13.31 -6.12
CA MET A 203 9.58 12.95 -7.24
C MET A 203 8.78 12.78 -8.54
N PRO A 204 9.03 13.61 -9.57
CA PRO A 204 8.39 13.48 -10.87
C PRO A 204 8.74 12.16 -11.56
N GLU A 205 7.91 11.74 -12.50
CA GLU A 205 8.08 10.49 -13.26
C GLU A 205 9.46 10.33 -13.90
N ALA A 206 9.97 11.36 -14.59
CA ALA A 206 11.30 11.33 -15.18
C ALA A 206 12.44 11.13 -14.16
N GLN A 207 12.30 11.67 -12.95
CA GLN A 207 13.29 11.46 -11.88
C GLN A 207 13.17 10.07 -11.26
N ARG A 208 11.95 9.50 -11.21
CA ARG A 208 11.73 8.11 -10.82
C ARG A 208 12.37 7.16 -11.82
N GLU A 209 12.19 7.40 -13.11
CA GLU A 209 12.86 6.63 -14.17
C GLU A 209 14.38 6.73 -14.06
N ALA A 210 14.92 7.93 -13.82
CA ALA A 210 16.35 8.12 -13.59
C ALA A 210 16.87 7.43 -12.32
N PHE A 211 16.07 7.36 -11.25
CA PHE A 211 16.40 6.58 -10.05
C PHE A 211 16.48 5.09 -10.40
N LEU A 212 15.52 4.58 -11.16
CA LEU A 212 15.47 3.17 -11.55
C LEU A 212 16.57 2.78 -12.52
N ALA A 213 16.91 3.67 -13.44
CA ALA A 213 17.97 3.47 -14.43
C ALA A 213 19.36 3.30 -13.78
N ARG A 214 19.53 3.66 -12.49
CA ARG A 214 20.78 3.42 -11.74
C ARG A 214 21.02 1.95 -11.43
N PHE A 215 19.96 1.13 -11.39
CA PHE A 215 20.05 -0.30 -11.13
C PHE A 215 20.46 -1.04 -12.40
N THR A 216 21.73 -0.91 -12.77
CA THR A 216 22.32 -1.57 -13.93
C THR A 216 22.92 -2.93 -13.55
N PRO A 217 22.98 -3.91 -14.46
CA PRO A 217 23.70 -5.16 -14.22
C PRO A 217 25.14 -4.93 -13.74
N GLY A 218 25.58 -5.70 -12.74
CA GLY A 218 26.89 -5.55 -12.09
C GLY A 218 27.12 -4.21 -11.35
N GLY A 219 26.10 -3.37 -11.21
CA GLY A 219 26.21 -2.09 -10.54
C GLY A 219 26.18 -2.21 -9.01
N GLU A 220 26.58 -1.12 -8.35
CA GLU A 220 26.78 -1.08 -6.91
C GLU A 220 26.06 0.12 -6.27
N GLY A 221 25.58 -0.09 -5.05
CA GLY A 221 25.04 0.96 -4.20
C GLY A 221 23.64 0.68 -3.67
N ILE A 222 23.21 1.53 -2.73
CA ILE A 222 21.94 1.37 -2.01
C ILE A 222 20.97 2.48 -2.41
N GLY A 223 19.86 2.11 -3.04
CA GLY A 223 18.72 2.97 -3.27
C GLY A 223 17.85 3.05 -2.01
N PHE A 224 17.40 4.25 -1.63
CA PHE A 224 16.52 4.48 -0.49
C PHE A 224 15.15 4.93 -1.01
N ALA A 225 14.08 4.23 -0.62
CA ALA A 225 12.72 4.52 -1.06
C ALA A 225 11.70 4.37 0.09
N VAL A 226 10.54 5.01 -0.05
CA VAL A 226 9.42 4.80 0.88
C VAL A 226 8.64 3.56 0.45
N LEU A 227 8.26 2.71 1.41
CA LEU A 227 7.44 1.53 1.15
C LEU A 227 6.01 1.98 0.79
N GLY A 228 5.61 1.70 -0.45
CA GLY A 228 4.31 2.07 -1.02
C GLY A 228 4.42 3.13 -2.11
N GLY A 229 3.43 3.17 -3.00
CA GLY A 229 3.43 4.01 -4.20
C GLY A 229 4.18 3.36 -5.37
N ALA A 230 4.60 4.17 -6.35
CA ALA A 230 5.12 3.68 -7.63
C ALA A 230 6.29 2.69 -7.53
N PHE A 231 7.14 2.82 -6.49
CA PHE A 231 8.30 1.94 -6.29
C PHE A 231 7.96 0.57 -5.69
N ALA A 232 6.80 0.41 -5.05
CA ALA A 232 6.37 -0.89 -4.51
C ALA A 232 5.59 -1.73 -5.54
N GLU A 233 4.93 -1.08 -6.50
CA GLU A 233 3.93 -1.72 -7.35
C GLU A 233 4.45 -2.03 -8.78
N GLY A 234 5.29 -1.17 -9.39
CA GLY A 234 5.57 -1.23 -10.84
C GLY A 234 7.02 -1.39 -11.29
N ILE A 235 7.96 -1.74 -10.41
CA ILE A 235 9.38 -1.81 -10.77
C ILE A 235 9.77 -3.21 -11.23
N ASP A 236 10.45 -3.29 -12.37
CA ASP A 236 11.07 -4.52 -12.88
C ASP A 236 12.60 -4.37 -12.94
N LEU A 237 13.29 -5.01 -12.00
CA LEU A 237 14.76 -5.06 -11.90
C LEU A 237 15.20 -6.53 -11.90
N PRO A 238 15.13 -7.21 -13.06
CA PRO A 238 15.46 -8.64 -13.14
C PRO A 238 16.98 -8.89 -13.05
N GLY A 239 17.34 -10.10 -12.60
CA GLY A 239 18.71 -10.56 -12.56
C GLY A 239 19.56 -9.87 -11.50
N ASP A 240 20.83 -9.63 -11.83
CA ASP A 240 21.82 -9.04 -10.94
C ASP A 240 21.67 -7.51 -10.74
N ARG A 241 20.65 -6.90 -11.34
CA ARG A 241 20.33 -5.47 -11.18
C ARG A 241 19.93 -5.12 -9.75
N LEU A 242 19.41 -6.07 -8.98
CA LEU A 242 19.02 -5.90 -7.59
C LEU A 242 19.29 -7.20 -6.82
N ILE A 243 20.39 -7.24 -6.09
CA ILE A 243 20.80 -8.45 -5.35
C ILE A 243 20.23 -8.53 -3.94
N GLY A 244 19.55 -7.47 -3.46
CA GLY A 244 18.92 -7.50 -2.16
C GLY A 244 18.02 -6.33 -1.80
N ALA A 245 17.28 -6.50 -0.72
CA ALA A 245 16.41 -5.48 -0.17
C ALA A 245 16.52 -5.38 1.34
N PHE A 246 16.42 -4.15 1.85
CA PHE A 246 16.27 -3.86 3.28
C PHE A 246 14.84 -3.37 3.51
N VAL A 247 14.09 -3.99 4.42
CA VAL A 247 12.71 -3.59 4.72
C VAL A 247 12.62 -3.11 6.16
N ALA A 248 12.60 -1.80 6.34
CA ALA A 248 12.63 -1.09 7.62
C ALA A 248 11.23 -0.67 8.11
N THR A 249 10.21 -1.49 7.85
CA THR A 249 8.81 -1.21 8.21
C THR A 249 7.91 -2.41 7.89
N LEU A 250 6.80 -2.55 8.62
CA LEU A 250 5.70 -3.48 8.28
C LEU A 250 4.72 -2.90 7.24
N GLY A 251 4.97 -1.72 6.69
CA GLY A 251 4.10 -1.08 5.69
C GLY A 251 2.71 -0.68 6.20
N LEU A 252 2.55 -0.62 7.53
CA LEU A 252 1.27 -0.34 8.17
C LEU A 252 0.73 1.03 7.70
N PRO A 253 -0.56 1.13 7.36
CA PRO A 253 -1.24 2.40 7.15
C PRO A 253 -1.06 3.35 8.35
N PRO A 254 -1.11 4.68 8.13
CA PRO A 254 -0.98 5.65 9.21
C PRO A 254 -2.15 5.53 10.19
N PHE A 255 -1.86 5.61 11.49
CA PHE A 255 -2.91 5.68 12.50
C PHE A 255 -3.57 7.07 12.44
N ASN A 256 -4.81 7.12 11.96
CA ASN A 256 -5.59 8.35 11.82
C ASN A 256 -7.09 8.05 11.96
N ASP A 257 -7.91 9.10 12.08
CA ASP A 257 -9.36 8.97 12.26
C ASP A 257 -10.01 8.07 11.19
N PHE A 258 -9.57 8.19 9.93
CA PHE A 258 -10.09 7.37 8.83
C PHE A 258 -9.80 5.88 9.04
N ASN A 259 -8.55 5.51 9.32
CA ASN A 259 -8.15 4.12 9.49
C ASN A 259 -8.72 3.51 10.79
N GLU A 260 -8.90 4.30 11.85
CA GLU A 260 -9.61 3.82 13.04
C GLU A 260 -11.09 3.56 12.76
N ALA A 261 -11.75 4.40 11.96
CA ALA A 261 -13.11 4.14 11.53
C ALA A 261 -13.22 2.94 10.57
N LEU A 262 -12.26 2.79 9.65
CA LEU A 262 -12.13 1.60 8.80
C LEU A 262 -11.99 0.34 9.65
N LYS A 263 -11.09 0.34 10.64
CA LYS A 263 -10.93 -0.75 11.60
C LYS A 263 -12.23 -1.06 12.32
N ALA A 264 -12.94 -0.06 12.82
CA ALA A 264 -14.22 -0.27 13.49
C ALA A 264 -15.26 -0.92 12.55
N ARG A 265 -15.34 -0.48 11.28
CA ARG A 265 -16.24 -1.06 10.27
C ARG A 265 -15.90 -2.51 9.96
N LEU A 266 -14.62 -2.81 9.69
CA LEU A 266 -14.18 -4.17 9.38
C LEU A 266 -14.27 -5.10 10.59
N THR A 267 -14.12 -4.56 11.81
CA THR A 267 -14.39 -5.33 13.05
C THR A 267 -15.86 -5.69 13.15
N ALA A 268 -16.77 -4.73 12.95
CA ALA A 268 -18.20 -4.97 13.03
C ALA A 268 -18.68 -5.97 11.95
N ARG A 269 -18.09 -5.92 10.76
CA ARG A 269 -18.49 -6.75 9.62
C ARG A 269 -17.89 -8.17 9.65
N PHE A 270 -16.61 -8.28 10.01
CA PHE A 270 -15.83 -9.51 9.82
C PHE A 270 -15.10 -9.98 11.09
N GLY A 271 -15.09 -9.20 12.17
CA GLY A 271 -14.37 -9.51 13.40
C GLY A 271 -12.83 -9.38 13.31
N GLN A 272 -12.29 -8.97 12.16
CA GLN A 272 -10.85 -8.96 11.86
C GLN A 272 -10.30 -7.53 11.60
N GLY A 273 -10.79 -6.52 12.32
CA GLY A 273 -10.51 -5.12 11.97
C GLY A 273 -9.03 -4.73 12.00
N ASP A 274 -8.26 -5.18 12.98
CA ASP A 274 -6.81 -4.89 13.05
C ASP A 274 -6.05 -5.52 11.87
N ASP A 275 -6.36 -6.78 11.55
CA ASP A 275 -5.69 -7.52 10.50
C ASP A 275 -6.03 -6.96 9.12
N TYR A 276 -7.31 -6.68 8.88
CA TYR A 276 -7.81 -6.22 7.59
C TYR A 276 -7.47 -4.76 7.32
N THR A 277 -7.36 -3.94 8.37
CA THR A 277 -7.00 -2.52 8.22
C THR A 277 -5.49 -2.34 8.13
N TYR A 278 -4.72 -3.04 8.96
CA TYR A 278 -3.31 -2.74 9.16
C TYR A 278 -2.38 -3.87 8.74
N ARG A 279 -2.53 -5.06 9.31
CA ARG A 279 -1.51 -6.12 9.21
C ARG A 279 -1.41 -6.71 7.81
N ILE A 280 -2.52 -7.20 7.26
CA ILE A 280 -2.54 -7.86 5.94
C ILE A 280 -2.15 -6.87 4.83
N PRO A 281 -2.75 -5.66 4.74
CA PRO A 281 -2.32 -4.67 3.74
C PRO A 281 -0.84 -4.28 3.85
N GLY A 282 -0.32 -4.16 5.09
CA GLY A 282 1.09 -3.87 5.33
C GLY A 282 2.01 -4.99 4.84
N MET A 283 1.68 -6.23 5.17
CA MET A 283 2.47 -7.39 4.77
C MET A 283 2.43 -7.63 3.26
N ILE A 284 1.31 -7.37 2.58
CA ILE A 284 1.24 -7.40 1.12
C ILE A 284 2.31 -6.46 0.52
N LYS A 285 2.45 -5.24 1.03
CA LYS A 285 3.49 -4.29 0.56
C LYS A 285 4.90 -4.82 0.83
N VAL A 286 5.13 -5.42 2.00
CA VAL A 286 6.43 -6.03 2.34
C VAL A 286 6.78 -7.15 1.36
N VAL A 287 5.85 -8.07 1.10
CA VAL A 287 6.05 -9.20 0.19
C VAL A 287 6.25 -8.70 -1.25
N GLN A 288 5.50 -7.71 -1.70
CA GLN A 288 5.66 -7.11 -3.02
C GLN A 288 7.01 -6.40 -3.19
N ALA A 289 7.51 -5.74 -2.15
CA ALA A 289 8.80 -5.07 -2.15
C ALA A 289 9.96 -6.06 -2.13
N ALA A 290 9.88 -7.11 -1.29
CA ALA A 290 10.88 -8.16 -1.20
C ALA A 290 10.89 -9.08 -2.43
N GLY A 291 9.72 -9.35 -3.02
CA GLY A 291 9.58 -10.10 -4.28
C GLY A 291 10.14 -9.39 -5.51
N ARG A 292 10.78 -8.22 -5.34
CA ARG A 292 11.59 -7.57 -6.38
C ARG A 292 12.99 -8.15 -6.48
N VAL A 293 13.48 -8.83 -5.44
CA VAL A 293 14.83 -9.42 -5.40
C VAL A 293 14.92 -10.70 -6.24
N ILE A 294 13.85 -11.50 -6.28
CA ILE A 294 13.79 -12.76 -7.04
C ILE A 294 12.70 -12.66 -8.10
N ARG A 295 13.10 -12.65 -9.37
CA ARG A 295 12.20 -12.55 -10.55
C ARG A 295 12.31 -13.76 -11.47
N SER A 296 13.48 -14.38 -11.54
CA SER A 296 13.76 -15.57 -12.33
C SER A 296 14.19 -16.75 -11.45
N PRO A 297 14.03 -18.01 -11.91
CA PRO A 297 14.53 -19.19 -11.20
C PRO A 297 16.05 -19.23 -11.02
N ASP A 298 16.80 -18.37 -11.72
CA ASP A 298 18.26 -18.26 -11.61
C ASP A 298 18.70 -17.10 -10.72
N ASP A 299 17.76 -16.25 -10.26
CA ASP A 299 18.07 -15.12 -9.39
C ASP A 299 18.43 -15.62 -7.99
N GLU A 300 19.41 -14.97 -7.39
CA GLU A 300 19.77 -15.15 -5.98
C GLU A 300 19.90 -13.80 -5.29
N GLY A 301 19.40 -13.70 -4.06
CA GLY A 301 19.48 -12.47 -3.32
C GLY A 301 19.17 -12.58 -1.85
N VAL A 302 19.13 -11.42 -1.21
CA VAL A 302 18.99 -11.32 0.25
C VAL A 302 17.93 -10.29 0.62
N VAL A 303 17.08 -10.65 1.57
CA VAL A 303 16.09 -9.74 2.17
C VAL A 303 16.39 -9.62 3.65
N VAL A 304 16.66 -8.39 4.09
CA VAL A 304 16.87 -8.08 5.51
C VAL A 304 15.64 -7.33 6.04
N LEU A 305 14.87 -8.02 6.87
CA LEU A 305 13.68 -7.49 7.53
C LEU A 305 14.11 -6.84 8.86
N MET A 306 13.98 -5.51 8.97
CA MET A 306 14.50 -4.70 10.08
C MET A 306 13.38 -4.19 10.98
N ASP A 307 12.69 -5.12 11.64
CA ASP A 307 11.70 -4.84 12.68
C ASP A 307 11.44 -6.10 13.52
N ASP A 308 11.43 -5.96 14.85
CA ASP A 308 11.13 -7.00 15.83
C ASP A 308 9.82 -7.74 15.54
N ARG A 309 8.81 -7.05 15.00
CA ARG A 309 7.51 -7.66 14.71
C ARG A 309 7.59 -8.72 13.63
N PHE A 310 8.60 -8.72 12.75
CA PHE A 310 8.79 -9.81 11.79
C PHE A 310 9.09 -11.16 12.45
N ALA A 311 9.53 -11.19 13.71
CA ALA A 311 9.70 -12.42 14.46
C ALA A 311 8.38 -12.96 15.03
N GLN A 312 7.31 -12.17 15.09
CA GLN A 312 6.02 -12.58 15.65
C GLN A 312 5.32 -13.61 14.76
N ALA A 313 4.76 -14.66 15.36
CA ALA A 313 4.12 -15.76 14.63
C ALA A 313 3.01 -15.27 13.67
N SER A 314 2.21 -14.30 14.09
CA SER A 314 1.14 -13.71 13.28
C SER A 314 1.63 -12.94 12.05
N VAL A 315 2.85 -12.38 12.10
CA VAL A 315 3.47 -11.67 10.97
C VAL A 315 4.18 -12.67 10.07
N ARG A 316 4.89 -13.65 10.64
CA ARG A 316 5.57 -14.73 9.91
C ARG A 316 4.60 -15.56 9.08
N ALA A 317 3.39 -15.80 9.59
CA ALA A 317 2.35 -16.53 8.87
C ALA A 317 1.87 -15.84 7.59
N LEU A 318 2.16 -14.54 7.40
CA LEU A 318 1.82 -13.76 6.22
C LEU A 318 2.99 -13.62 5.23
N LEU A 319 4.16 -14.17 5.54
CA LEU A 319 5.29 -14.24 4.62
C LEU A 319 5.13 -15.44 3.66
N PRO A 320 5.72 -15.39 2.45
CA PRO A 320 5.64 -16.49 1.51
C PRO A 320 6.18 -17.80 2.11
N SER A 321 5.44 -18.89 1.92
CA SER A 321 5.73 -20.22 2.46
C SER A 321 7.09 -20.78 2.02
N TRP A 322 7.55 -20.40 0.82
CA TRP A 322 8.84 -20.83 0.26
C TRP A 322 10.06 -20.09 0.85
N TRP A 323 9.85 -19.02 1.64
CA TRP A 323 10.95 -18.32 2.31
C TRP A 323 11.47 -19.15 3.48
N SER A 324 12.75 -19.53 3.45
CA SER A 324 13.41 -20.10 4.63
C SER A 324 13.77 -18.99 5.60
N LEU A 325 12.92 -18.78 6.61
CA LEU A 325 13.18 -17.82 7.67
C LEU A 325 14.32 -18.32 8.56
N GLY A 326 15.47 -17.65 8.51
CA GLY A 326 16.56 -17.89 9.46
C GLY A 326 16.13 -17.58 10.91
N ASN A 327 16.94 -18.03 11.88
CA ASN A 327 16.74 -17.62 13.27
C ASN A 327 16.86 -16.09 13.38
N PRO A 328 15.95 -15.41 14.12
CA PRO A 328 16.07 -13.98 14.34
C PRO A 328 17.45 -13.62 14.92
N ILE A 329 18.05 -12.58 14.38
CA ILE A 329 19.35 -12.08 14.83
C ILE A 329 19.08 -11.01 15.90
N PRO A 330 19.65 -11.16 17.10
CA PRO A 330 19.50 -10.19 18.19
C PRO A 330 20.42 -8.97 18.05
#